data_AF-A0A0R3Q1Z3-F1
#
_entry.id   AF-A0A0R3Q1Z3-F1
#
_cell.length_a   1.000
_cell.length_b   1.000
_cell.length_c   1.000
_cell.angle_alpha   90.00
_cell.angle_beta   90.00
_cell.angle_gamma   90.00
#
_symmetry.space_group_name_H-M   'P 1'
#
loop_
_entity.id
_entity.type
_entity.pdbx_description
1 polymer ?
#
loop_
_entity_poly.entity_id
_entity_poly.type
_entity_poly.pdbx_seq_one_letter_code
_entity_poly.pdbx_strand_id
1 'polypeptide(L)'
;MREVRDLIRLKSMRLSVSDKGGEFVVIPHQLDMEITKKHLEDASLYRPSSEEEFKSKYRKLNHEWAKMARAAGLKPSVISQLKVALPTCPVLYLLIKTHKLVTSDDLASTDPSLFKVRPIISCVDGPTDRITWFLTLIFNQLLKHIPAQTARAQ
;
A
#
# COMPACT_ATOMS: atom_id res chain seq x y z
N MET A 1 -23.87 11.21 12.65
CA MET A 1 -23.07 10.92 11.44
C MET A 1 -22.79 12.12 10.53
N ARG A 2 -23.63 13.16 10.44
CA ARG A 2 -23.34 14.35 9.62
C ARG A 2 -22.12 15.12 10.15
N GLU A 3 -22.09 15.39 11.45
CA GLU A 3 -20.99 16.10 12.13
C GLU A 3 -19.63 15.41 11.96
N VAL A 4 -19.55 14.09 12.14
CA VAL A 4 -18.31 13.33 11.90
C VAL A 4 -17.83 13.46 10.46
N ARG A 5 -18.75 13.41 9.48
CA ARG A 5 -18.41 13.63 8.07
C ARG A 5 -17.96 15.06 7.81
N ASP A 6 -18.55 16.04 8.49
CA ASP A 6 -18.14 17.43 8.39
C ASP A 6 -16.73 17.63 8.96
N LEU A 7 -16.40 17.02 10.10
CA LEU A 7 -15.05 17.04 10.69
C LEU A 7 -14.00 16.38 9.77
N ILE A 8 -14.33 15.25 9.16
CA ILE A 8 -13.46 14.60 8.16
C ILE A 8 -13.29 15.48 6.93
N ARG A 9 -14.37 16.08 6.41
CA ARG A 9 -14.34 16.99 5.26
C ARG A 9 -13.50 18.22 5.54
N LEU A 10 -13.60 18.77 6.75
CA LEU A 10 -12.83 19.92 7.21
C LEU A 10 -11.38 19.58 7.59
N LYS A 11 -10.97 18.30 7.46
CA LYS A 11 -9.65 17.79 7.84
C LYS A 11 -9.27 18.14 9.27
N SER A 12 -10.22 18.23 10.19
CA SER A 12 -9.94 18.36 11.62
C SER A 12 -9.61 17.00 12.24
N MET A 13 -10.14 15.93 11.67
CA MET A 13 -10.04 14.57 12.19
C MET A 13 -9.87 13.56 11.06
N ARG A 14 -9.11 12.50 11.33
CA ARG A 14 -9.02 11.30 10.49
C ARG A 14 -9.75 10.15 11.17
N LEU A 15 -10.57 9.46 10.38
CA LEU A 15 -11.17 8.17 10.73
C LEU A 15 -10.52 7.09 9.88
N SER A 16 -9.94 6.07 10.51
CA SER A 16 -9.37 4.90 9.82
C SER A 16 -9.64 3.61 10.59
N VAL A 17 -9.15 2.49 10.06
CA VAL A 17 -9.11 1.21 10.75
C VAL A 17 -7.75 1.00 11.42
N SER A 18 -7.72 0.24 12.52
CA SER A 18 -6.47 -0.18 13.17
C SER A 18 -5.74 -1.26 12.38
N ASP A 19 -4.46 -1.50 12.70
CA ASP A 19 -3.65 -2.59 12.11
C ASP A 19 -4.24 -3.99 12.37
N LYS A 20 -4.81 -4.19 13.57
CA LYS A 20 -5.36 -5.47 14.02
C LYS A 20 -6.63 -5.22 14.84
N GLY A 21 -7.58 -6.15 14.76
CA GLY A 21 -8.76 -6.16 15.63
C GLY A 21 -9.99 -5.46 15.07
N GLY A 22 -9.91 -4.85 13.88
CA GLY A 22 -11.07 -4.23 13.22
C GLY A 22 -11.63 -3.00 13.93
N GLU A 23 -10.87 -2.45 14.87
CA GLU A 23 -11.24 -1.25 15.62
C GLU A 23 -11.14 -0.02 14.72
N PHE A 24 -11.96 0.99 15.01
CA PHE A 24 -11.84 2.30 14.38
C PHE A 24 -10.87 3.18 15.16
N VAL A 25 -10.04 3.91 14.42
CA VAL A 25 -9.10 4.88 14.94
C VAL A 25 -9.60 6.26 14.55
N VAL A 26 -9.81 7.09 15.56
CA VAL A 26 -10.27 8.47 15.42
C VAL A 26 -9.22 9.37 16.05
N ILE A 27 -8.51 10.14 15.23
CA ILE A 27 -7.42 11.00 15.69
C ILE A 27 -7.48 12.38 15.03
N PRO A 28 -6.97 13.44 15.68
CA PRO A 28 -6.78 14.72 15.03
C PRO A 28 -5.93 14.58 13.76
N HIS A 29 -6.31 15.27 12.69
CA HIS A 29 -5.56 15.18 11.42
C HIS A 29 -4.12 15.66 11.58
N GLN A 30 -3.89 16.66 12.43
CA GLN A 30 -2.55 17.17 12.73
C GLN A 30 -1.65 16.08 13.33
N LEU A 31 -2.14 15.34 14.33
CA LEU A 31 -1.41 14.24 14.96
C LEU A 31 -1.12 13.13 13.93
N ASP A 32 -2.08 12.81 13.07
CA ASP A 32 -1.88 11.85 11.97
C ASP A 32 -0.74 12.25 11.02
N MET A 33 -0.68 13.54 10.65
CA MET A 33 0.38 14.08 9.82
C MET A 33 1.74 14.01 10.52
N GLU A 34 1.79 14.29 11.82
CA GLU A 34 3.02 14.23 12.61
C GLU A 34 3.54 12.81 12.78
N ILE A 35 2.65 11.85 13.06
CA ILE A 35 2.98 10.41 13.05
C ILE A 35 3.53 10.01 11.68
N THR A 36 2.91 10.49 10.60
CA THR A 36 3.35 10.18 9.23
C THR A 36 4.73 10.75 8.92
N LYS A 37 4.97 12.01 9.27
CA LYS A 37 6.30 12.65 9.09
C LYS A 37 7.36 11.89 9.86
N LYS A 38 7.11 11.60 11.14
CA LYS A 38 8.03 10.85 12.00
C LYS A 38 8.36 9.46 11.45
N HIS A 39 7.37 8.76 10.89
CA HIS A 39 7.60 7.47 10.23
C HIS A 39 8.45 7.60 8.96
N LEU A 40 8.30 8.68 8.21
CA LEU A 40 9.03 8.97 6.98
C LEU A 40 10.45 9.54 7.21
N GLU A 41 10.79 9.95 8.42
CA GLU A 41 12.15 10.40 8.79
C GLU A 41 13.19 9.28 8.73
N ASP A 42 12.77 8.01 8.72
CA ASP A 42 13.67 6.87 8.56
C ASP A 42 14.25 6.82 7.13
N ALA A 43 15.39 7.50 6.97
CA ALA A 43 16.15 7.57 5.72
C ALA A 43 16.79 6.24 5.31
N SER A 44 16.80 5.22 6.18
CA SER A 44 17.25 3.87 5.79
C SER A 44 16.20 3.14 4.93
N LEU A 45 14.93 3.55 5.04
CA LEU A 45 13.80 2.92 4.35
C LEU A 45 13.21 3.77 3.23
N TYR A 46 13.06 5.09 3.47
CA TYR A 46 12.38 5.98 2.54
C TYR A 46 13.32 7.03 1.96
N ARG A 47 13.00 7.47 0.75
CA ARG A 47 13.61 8.65 0.15
C ARG A 47 12.58 9.42 -0.66
N PRO A 48 12.72 10.75 -0.75
CA PRO A 48 11.97 11.53 -1.73
C PRO A 48 12.22 11.02 -3.14
N SER A 49 11.17 11.06 -3.98
CA SER A 49 11.25 10.76 -5.41
C SER A 49 10.48 11.82 -6.17
N SER A 50 10.99 12.20 -7.35
CA SER A 50 10.33 13.16 -8.22
C SER A 50 9.36 12.46 -9.18
N GLU A 51 8.47 13.22 -9.78
CA GLU A 51 7.56 12.70 -10.80
C GLU A 51 8.33 12.16 -12.02
N GLU A 52 9.42 12.82 -12.40
CA GLU A 52 10.30 12.41 -13.50
C GLU A 52 10.97 11.07 -13.21
N GLU A 53 11.43 10.88 -11.96
CA GLU A 53 12.02 9.62 -11.55
C GLU A 53 10.98 8.50 -11.61
N PHE A 54 9.79 8.72 -11.04
CA PHE A 54 8.69 7.77 -11.14
C PHE A 54 8.36 7.42 -12.60
N LYS A 55 8.28 8.46 -13.47
CA LYS A 55 8.05 8.31 -14.91
C LYS A 55 9.12 7.45 -15.58
N SER A 56 10.38 7.70 -15.26
CA SER A 56 11.51 6.93 -15.76
C SER A 56 11.44 5.46 -15.34
N LYS A 57 11.14 5.20 -14.05
CA LYS A 57 11.06 3.84 -13.50
C LYS A 57 9.94 3.02 -14.14
N TYR A 58 8.72 3.56 -14.29
CA TYR A 58 7.63 2.76 -14.89
C TYR A 58 7.86 2.53 -16.39
N ARG A 59 8.46 3.48 -17.12
CA ARG A 59 8.82 3.29 -18.53
C ARG A 59 9.88 2.20 -18.70
N LYS A 60 10.90 2.18 -17.83
CA LYS A 60 11.90 1.11 -17.79
C LYS A 60 11.24 -0.24 -17.52
N LEU A 61 10.37 -0.32 -16.51
CA LEU A 61 9.61 -1.54 -16.22
C LEU A 61 8.81 -2.01 -17.44
N ASN A 62 8.08 -1.10 -18.09
CA ASN A 62 7.34 -1.36 -19.32
C ASN A 62 8.20 -1.90 -20.46
N HIS A 63 9.43 -1.40 -20.58
CA HIS A 63 10.38 -1.87 -21.57
C HIS A 63 10.83 -3.31 -21.28
N GLU A 64 11.28 -3.57 -20.05
CA GLU A 64 11.82 -4.86 -19.65
C GLU A 64 10.78 -5.98 -19.75
N TRP A 65 9.59 -5.79 -19.18
CA TRP A 65 8.59 -6.85 -19.23
C TRP A 65 8.12 -7.10 -20.67
N ALA A 66 7.96 -6.05 -21.49
CA ALA A 66 7.54 -6.22 -22.88
C ALA A 66 8.61 -6.95 -23.70
N LYS A 67 9.90 -6.74 -23.40
CA LYS A 67 11.02 -7.51 -23.97
C LYS A 67 10.91 -8.98 -23.59
N MET A 68 10.69 -9.28 -22.32
CA MET A 68 10.51 -10.67 -21.84
C MET A 68 9.28 -11.34 -22.46
N ALA A 69 8.15 -10.63 -22.55
CA ALA A 69 6.93 -11.15 -23.14
C ALA A 69 7.09 -11.47 -24.64
N ARG A 70 7.82 -10.63 -25.39
CA ARG A 70 8.16 -10.92 -26.80
C ARG A 70 9.03 -12.17 -26.91
N ALA A 71 10.05 -12.30 -26.06
CA ALA A 71 10.93 -13.48 -26.06
C ALA A 71 10.16 -14.77 -25.71
N ALA A 72 9.14 -14.67 -24.86
CA ALA A 72 8.23 -15.78 -24.53
C ALA A 72 7.13 -16.04 -25.58
N GLY A 73 7.12 -15.32 -26.70
CA GLY A 73 6.17 -15.53 -27.80
C GLY A 73 4.76 -14.96 -27.56
N LEU A 74 4.57 -14.05 -26.60
CA LEU A 74 3.27 -13.42 -26.39
C LEU A 74 2.90 -12.52 -27.59
N LYS A 75 1.62 -12.58 -27.99
CA LYS A 75 1.10 -11.76 -29.09
C LYS A 75 1.25 -10.26 -28.77
N PRO A 76 1.60 -9.41 -29.76
CA PRO A 76 1.73 -7.97 -29.56
C PRO A 76 0.49 -7.30 -28.95
N SER A 77 -0.71 -7.78 -29.27
CA SER A 77 -1.97 -7.27 -28.70
C SER A 77 -2.06 -7.49 -27.20
N VAL A 78 -1.69 -8.68 -26.71
CA VAL A 78 -1.65 -9.00 -25.28
C VAL A 78 -0.61 -8.14 -24.58
N ILE A 79 0.56 -7.97 -25.22
CA ILE A 79 1.61 -7.10 -24.69
C ILE A 79 1.11 -5.66 -24.57
N SER A 80 0.44 -5.13 -25.59
CA SER A 80 -0.13 -3.78 -25.55
C SER A 80 -1.15 -3.60 -24.42
N GLN A 81 -2.04 -4.58 -24.22
CA GLN A 81 -3.07 -4.55 -23.19
C GLN A 81 -2.48 -4.54 -21.76
N LEU A 82 -1.42 -5.32 -21.52
CA LEU A 82 -0.82 -5.40 -20.19
C LEU A 82 0.13 -4.21 -19.88
N LYS A 83 0.46 -3.35 -20.86
CA LYS A 83 1.27 -2.14 -20.61
C LYS A 83 0.44 -1.10 -19.87
N VAL A 84 1.05 -0.47 -18.87
CA VAL A 84 0.45 0.67 -18.15
C VAL A 84 1.08 1.97 -18.66
N ALA A 85 0.33 2.76 -19.44
CA ALA A 85 0.87 3.97 -20.06
C ALA A 85 0.96 5.17 -19.10
N LEU A 86 0.00 5.28 -18.20
CA LEU A 86 -0.18 6.38 -17.25
C LEU A 86 -0.49 5.80 -15.86
N PRO A 87 0.52 5.28 -15.14
CA PRO A 87 0.29 4.69 -13.83
C PRO A 87 0.04 5.77 -12.77
N THR A 88 -0.77 5.42 -11.77
CA THR A 88 -0.94 6.22 -10.56
C THR A 88 0.27 6.04 -9.64
N CYS A 89 0.69 7.13 -8.99
CA CYS A 89 1.77 7.09 -8.00
C CYS A 89 1.31 6.27 -6.77
N PRO A 90 2.14 5.36 -6.24
CA PRO A 90 1.78 4.60 -5.05
C PRO A 90 1.42 5.49 -3.87
N VAL A 91 0.35 5.14 -3.16
CA VAL A 91 -0.13 5.88 -1.99
C VAL A 91 0.28 5.16 -0.71
N LEU A 92 0.92 5.88 0.19
CA LEU A 92 1.26 5.39 1.52
C LEU A 92 0.09 5.60 2.48
N TYR A 93 -0.33 4.52 3.14
CA TYR A 93 -1.24 4.53 4.28
C TYR A 93 -0.51 4.03 5.51
N LEU A 94 -0.74 4.67 6.65
CA LEU A 94 -0.27 4.21 7.95
C LEU A 94 -1.46 3.74 8.77
N LEU A 95 -1.41 2.49 9.23
CA LEU A 95 -2.37 1.93 10.17
C LEU A 95 -1.80 1.99 11.59
N ILE A 96 -2.56 2.51 12.54
CA ILE A 96 -2.14 2.59 13.94
C ILE A 96 -2.26 1.22 14.60
N LYS A 97 -1.21 0.81 15.32
CA LYS A 97 -1.17 -0.42 16.11
C LYS A 97 -1.78 -0.17 17.49
N THR A 98 -3.11 -0.11 17.56
CA THR A 98 -3.88 0.11 18.80
C THR A 98 -3.52 -0.87 19.92
N HIS A 99 -3.28 -2.15 19.61
CA HIS A 99 -2.79 -3.17 20.55
C HIS A 99 -1.41 -2.90 21.18
N LYS A 100 -0.74 -1.80 20.82
CA LYS A 100 0.50 -1.32 21.44
C LYS A 100 0.27 -0.13 22.38
N LEU A 101 -0.94 0.43 22.39
CA LEU A 101 -1.38 1.47 23.33
C LEU A 101 -2.02 0.75 24.52
N VAL A 102 -1.32 0.69 25.65
CA VAL A 102 -1.71 -0.16 26.79
C VAL A 102 -2.37 0.65 27.89
N THR A 103 -2.02 1.92 28.03
CA THR A 103 -2.51 2.80 29.08
C THR A 103 -3.51 3.82 28.54
N SER A 104 -4.35 4.39 29.43
CA SER A 104 -5.22 5.53 29.06
C SER A 104 -4.42 6.74 28.61
N ASP A 105 -3.23 6.91 29.18
CA ASP A 105 -2.35 8.05 28.89
C ASP A 105 -1.77 7.92 27.47
N ASP A 106 -1.47 6.70 27.01
CA ASP A 106 -1.07 6.45 25.63
C ASP A 106 -2.18 6.85 24.64
N LEU A 107 -3.45 6.60 24.99
CA LEU A 107 -4.61 6.92 24.15
C LEU A 107 -4.91 8.41 24.09
N ALA A 108 -4.63 9.14 25.17
CA ALA A 108 -4.83 10.59 25.25
C ALA A 108 -3.60 11.40 24.76
N SER A 109 -2.48 10.73 24.47
CA SER A 109 -1.24 11.38 24.11
C SER A 109 -1.30 12.06 22.74
N THR A 110 -0.66 13.22 22.65
CA THR A 110 -0.38 13.94 21.41
C THR A 110 1.05 13.77 20.93
N ASP A 111 1.87 12.92 21.59
CA ASP A 111 3.23 12.65 21.14
C ASP A 111 3.23 11.60 20.00
N PRO A 112 3.65 11.96 18.77
CA PRO A 112 3.70 11.03 17.64
C PRO A 112 4.69 9.86 17.86
N SER A 113 5.62 9.94 18.82
CA SER A 113 6.61 8.88 19.09
C SER A 113 6.01 7.58 19.63
N LEU A 114 4.90 7.70 20.35
CA LEU A 114 4.23 6.60 21.02
C LEU A 114 3.45 5.72 20.04
N PHE A 115 3.00 6.30 18.93
CA PHE A 115 2.19 5.62 17.95
C PHE A 115 3.05 4.77 17.02
N LYS A 116 3.07 3.46 17.28
CA LYS A 116 3.62 2.49 16.31
C LYS A 116 2.62 2.28 15.18
N VAL A 117 3.13 2.31 13.96
CA VAL A 117 2.32 2.14 12.74
C VAL A 117 2.73 0.92 11.93
N ARG A 118 1.83 0.48 11.06
CA ARG A 118 2.14 -0.43 9.94
C ARG A 118 1.98 0.34 8.64
N PRO A 119 3.06 0.49 7.84
CA PRO A 119 2.95 1.08 6.52
C PRO A 119 2.30 0.11 5.53
N ILE A 120 1.42 0.64 4.69
CA ILE A 120 0.84 -0.03 3.53
C ILE A 120 1.07 0.87 2.33
N ILE A 121 1.75 0.35 1.31
CA ILE A 121 1.92 1.03 0.03
C ILE A 121 0.90 0.44 -0.93
N SER A 122 -0.10 1.23 -1.31
CA SER A 122 -1.08 0.84 -2.30
C SER A 122 -0.58 1.23 -3.68
N CYS A 123 -0.48 0.24 -4.57
CA CYS A 123 -0.08 0.41 -5.97
C CYS A 123 -1.26 0.17 -6.94
N VAL A 124 -2.50 0.47 -6.53
CA VAL A 124 -3.67 0.38 -7.41
C VAL A 124 -3.48 1.29 -8.62
N ASP A 125 -3.74 0.78 -9.82
CA ASP A 125 -3.43 1.42 -11.10
C ASP A 125 -1.94 1.78 -11.28
N GLY A 126 -1.06 1.15 -10.49
CA GLY A 126 0.37 1.39 -10.49
C GLY A 126 1.10 0.70 -11.65
N PRO A 127 2.42 0.91 -11.76
CA PRO A 127 3.24 0.38 -12.85
C PRO A 127 3.18 -1.13 -13.05
N THR A 128 2.91 -1.90 -11.99
CA THR A 128 2.90 -3.36 -11.99
C THR A 128 1.49 -3.95 -12.04
N ASP A 129 0.45 -3.15 -11.89
CA ASP A 129 -0.90 -3.63 -11.58
C ASP A 129 -1.44 -4.66 -12.59
N ARG A 130 -1.40 -4.34 -13.89
CA ARG A 130 -1.86 -5.25 -14.96
C ARG A 130 -1.05 -6.53 -15.05
N ILE A 131 0.26 -6.45 -14.82
CA ILE A 131 1.14 -7.63 -14.85
C ILE A 131 0.88 -8.49 -13.63
N THR A 132 0.74 -7.89 -12.45
CA THR A 132 0.36 -8.58 -11.22
C THR A 132 -0.97 -9.30 -11.40
N TRP A 133 -1.99 -8.62 -11.95
CA TRP A 133 -3.27 -9.23 -12.25
C TRP A 133 -3.14 -10.45 -13.18
N PHE A 134 -2.36 -10.33 -14.26
CA PHE A 134 -2.13 -11.43 -15.20
C PHE A 134 -1.43 -12.62 -14.53
N LEU A 135 -0.40 -12.36 -13.73
CA LEU A 135 0.33 -13.40 -12.98
C LEU A 135 -0.59 -14.08 -11.96
N THR A 136 -1.37 -13.31 -11.20
CA THR A 136 -2.35 -13.85 -10.25
C THR A 136 -3.39 -14.72 -10.95
N LEU A 137 -3.85 -14.33 -12.14
CA LEU A 137 -4.80 -15.13 -12.93
C LEU A 137 -4.21 -16.49 -13.32
N ILE A 138 -2.94 -16.53 -13.75
CA ILE A 138 -2.23 -17.79 -14.06
C ILE A 138 -2.02 -18.61 -12.79
N PHE A 139 -1.42 -18.01 -11.75
CA PHE A 139 -1.08 -18.70 -10.51
C PHE A 139 -2.32 -19.27 -9.82
N ASN A 140 -3.45 -18.57 -9.82
CA ASN A 140 -4.68 -19.08 -9.22
C ASN A 140 -5.21 -20.35 -9.89
N GLN A 141 -4.96 -20.55 -11.19
CA GLN A 141 -5.30 -21.82 -11.84
C GLN A 141 -4.31 -22.92 -11.43
N LEU A 142 -3.01 -22.60 -11.37
CA LEU A 142 -1.97 -23.54 -11.01
C LEU A 142 -2.04 -23.97 -9.54
N LEU A 143 -2.44 -23.07 -8.64
CA LEU A 143 -2.60 -23.34 -7.21
C LEU A 143 -3.57 -24.49 -6.93
N LYS A 144 -4.57 -24.72 -7.81
CA LYS A 144 -5.48 -25.86 -7.70
C LYS A 144 -4.78 -27.22 -7.83
N HIS A 145 -3.60 -27.24 -8.43
CA HIS A 145 -2.81 -28.44 -8.68
C HIS A 145 -1.65 -28.61 -7.70
N ILE A 146 -1.37 -27.61 -6.86
CA ILE A 146 -0.37 -27.72 -5.81
C ILE A 146 -1.07 -28.34 -4.59
N PRO A 147 -0.68 -29.54 -4.14
CA PRO A 147 -1.24 -30.11 -2.91
C PRO A 147 -0.96 -29.11 -1.79
N ALA A 148 -2.00 -28.68 -1.08
CA ALA A 148 -1.84 -27.90 0.14
C ALA A 148 -1.18 -28.81 1.18
N GLN A 149 0.16 -28.87 1.20
CA GLN A 149 0.90 -29.56 2.24
C GLN A 149 0.80 -28.73 3.52
N THR A 150 -0.31 -28.91 4.22
CA THR A 150 -0.40 -28.69 5.66
C THR A 150 -0.93 -29.97 6.30
N ALA A 151 -0.25 -31.08 6.04
CA ALA A 151 -0.19 -32.15 7.03
C ALA A 151 0.65 -31.61 8.20
N ARG A 152 -0.02 -31.11 9.23
CA ARG A 152 0.61 -30.93 10.53
C ARG A 152 1.12 -32.32 10.95
N ALA A 153 2.42 -32.44 11.17
CA ALA A 153 2.96 -33.58 11.89
C ALA A 153 2.21 -33.68 13.23
N GLN A 154 1.54 -34.81 13.43
CA GLN A 154 0.98 -35.23 14.72
C GLN A 154 2.11 -35.59 15.67
#